data_AF-A0A7C1KMK7-F1
#
_entry.id   AF-A0A7C1KMK7-F1
#
_cell.length_a   1.000
_cell.length_b   1.000
_cell.length_c   1.000
_cell.angle_alpha   90.00
_cell.angle_beta   90.00
_cell.angle_gamma   90.00
#
_symmetry.space_group_name_H-M   'P 1'
#
loop_
_entity.id
_entity.type
_entity.pdbx_description
1 polymer ?
#
loop_
_entity_poly.entity_id
_entity_poly.type
_entity_poly.pdbx_seq_one_letter_code
_entity_poly.pdbx_strand_id
1 'polypeptide(L)'
;MSDDTRPFPIQGDLYRDIEGIIHKKSCTIPWWLAEIAYEYYSSLYGKGQSLERLAERGGFGRLELVRFIRKDVKGKMEDKNE
;
A
#
# COMPACT_ATOMS: atom_id res chain seq x y z
N MET A 1 -12.41 12.00 -0.54
CA MET A 1 -11.36 11.09 -1.06
C MET A 1 -10.83 11.73 -2.34
N SER A 2 -9.52 11.70 -2.55
CA SER A 2 -8.90 12.28 -3.74
C SER A 2 -9.30 11.46 -4.97
N ASP A 3 -9.58 12.10 -6.12
CA ASP A 3 -9.85 11.40 -7.39
C ASP A 3 -8.57 11.27 -8.24
N ASP A 4 -7.40 11.29 -7.59
CA ASP A 4 -6.11 11.22 -8.26
C ASP A 4 -5.85 9.81 -8.82
N THR A 5 -6.05 9.67 -10.13
CA THR A 5 -5.83 8.43 -10.87
C THR A 5 -4.42 8.30 -11.45
N ARG A 6 -3.47 9.18 -11.08
CA ARG A 6 -2.07 9.00 -11.49
C ARG A 6 -1.59 7.61 -11.06
N PRO A 7 -0.79 6.92 -11.88
CA PRO A 7 -0.35 5.56 -11.56
C PRO A 7 0.67 5.59 -10.40
N PHE A 8 0.37 4.86 -9.33
CA PHE A 8 1.32 4.53 -8.27
C PHE A 8 1.83 3.09 -8.45
N PRO A 9 3.14 2.85 -8.41
CA PRO A 9 3.69 1.53 -8.67
C PRO A 9 3.42 0.54 -7.53
N ILE A 10 3.21 -0.72 -7.89
CA ILE A 10 3.17 -1.87 -6.99
C ILE A 10 4.27 -2.82 -7.38
N GLN A 11 5.09 -3.17 -6.40
CA GLN A 11 6.24 -4.02 -6.60
C GLN A 11 5.80 -5.41 -7.08
N GLY A 12 6.58 -5.96 -8.01
CA GLY A 12 6.52 -7.39 -8.32
C GLY A 12 6.97 -8.18 -7.09
N ASP A 13 6.49 -9.42 -6.97
CA ASP A 13 6.85 -10.28 -5.84
C ASP A 13 7.18 -11.68 -6.33
N LEU A 14 8.09 -12.33 -5.61
CA LEU A 14 8.57 -13.68 -5.86
C LEU A 14 8.11 -14.53 -4.67
N TYR A 15 7.11 -15.38 -4.90
CA TYR A 15 6.65 -16.29 -3.86
C TYR A 15 6.94 -17.74 -4.24
N ARG A 16 7.42 -18.53 -3.29
CA ARG A 16 7.59 -19.97 -3.47
C ARG A 16 6.36 -20.67 -2.91
N ASP A 17 5.66 -21.42 -3.74
CA ASP A 17 4.59 -22.32 -3.32
C ASP A 17 5.01 -23.78 -3.52
N ILE A 18 4.05 -24.69 -3.32
CA ILE A 18 4.23 -26.14 -3.49
C ILE A 18 4.50 -26.55 -4.95
N GLU A 19 4.16 -25.71 -5.93
CA GLU A 19 4.34 -25.98 -7.36
C GLU A 19 5.58 -25.31 -7.95
N GLY A 20 6.19 -24.34 -7.26
CA GLY A 20 7.46 -23.73 -7.64
C GLY A 20 7.58 -22.25 -7.26
N ILE A 21 8.31 -21.47 -8.07
CA ILE A 21 8.46 -20.02 -7.88
C ILE A 21 7.43 -19.30 -8.76
N ILE A 22 6.43 -18.69 -8.12
CA ILE A 22 5.48 -17.79 -8.78
C ILE A 22 6.06 -16.38 -8.84
N HIS A 23 6.16 -15.86 -10.06
CA HIS A 23 6.55 -14.50 -10.33
C HIS A 23 5.29 -13.65 -10.51
N LYS A 24 4.95 -12.82 -9.52
CA LYS A 24 3.91 -11.82 -9.73
C LYS A 24 4.53 -10.57 -10.34
N LYS A 25 4.16 -10.27 -11.59
CA LYS A 25 4.61 -9.07 -12.31
C LYS A 25 4.32 -7.79 -11.52
N SER A 26 5.09 -6.73 -11.74
CA SER A 26 4.73 -5.40 -11.24
C SER A 26 3.41 -4.92 -11.86
N CYS A 27 2.70 -4.04 -11.16
CA CYS A 27 1.49 -3.41 -11.66
C CYS A 27 1.37 -1.99 -11.09
N THR A 28 0.25 -1.31 -11.33
CA THR A 28 -0.03 0.01 -10.78
C THR A 28 -1.41 0.04 -10.13
N ILE A 29 -1.60 1.00 -9.22
CA ILE A 29 -2.88 1.37 -8.64
C ILE A 29 -3.10 2.88 -8.82
N PRO A 30 -4.34 3.38 -8.68
CA PRO A 30 -4.58 4.83 -8.58
C PRO A 30 -3.84 5.44 -7.37
N TRP A 31 -3.33 6.66 -7.53
CA TRP A 31 -2.62 7.37 -6.49
C TRP A 31 -3.44 7.53 -5.21
N TRP A 32 -4.73 7.84 -5.33
CA TRP A 32 -5.62 7.98 -4.17
C TRP A 32 -5.67 6.72 -3.29
N LEU A 33 -5.51 5.53 -3.89
CA LEU A 33 -5.49 4.27 -3.15
C LEU A 33 -4.16 4.11 -2.39
N ALA A 34 -3.07 4.61 -2.97
CA ALA A 34 -1.77 4.66 -2.30
C ALA A 34 -1.76 5.68 -1.16
N GLU A 35 -2.48 6.79 -1.28
CA GLU A 35 -2.65 7.78 -0.20
C GLU A 35 -3.30 7.15 1.04
N ILE A 36 -4.37 6.36 0.87
CA ILE A 36 -5.02 5.64 1.97
C ILE A 36 -4.05 4.69 2.68
N ALA A 37 -3.25 3.94 1.92
CA ALA A 37 -2.24 3.06 2.49
C ALA A 37 -1.12 3.86 3.19
N TYR A 38 -0.75 5.02 2.65
CA TYR A 38 0.31 5.86 3.17
C TYR A 38 -0.06 6.54 4.48
N GLU A 39 -1.32 6.94 4.68
CA GLU A 39 -1.80 7.47 5.95
C GLU A 39 -1.46 6.50 7.09
N TYR A 40 -1.82 5.22 6.92
CA TYR A 40 -1.52 4.21 7.93
C TYR A 40 -0.02 3.90 8.02
N TYR A 41 0.68 3.74 6.89
CA TYR A 41 2.13 3.56 6.86
C TYR A 41 2.87 4.65 7.65
N SER A 42 2.53 5.92 7.40
CA SER A 42 3.20 7.07 8.01
C SER A 42 2.92 7.19 9.52
N SER A 43 1.79 6.65 10.00
CA SER A 43 1.53 6.56 11.45
C SER A 43 2.43 5.54 12.15
N LEU A 44 2.82 4.46 11.46
CA LEU A 44 3.67 3.41 12.00
C LEU A 44 5.16 3.75 11.92
N TYR A 45 5.60 4.33 10.81
CA TYR A 45 7.01 4.50 10.47
C TYR A 45 7.47 5.96 10.44
N GLY A 46 6.55 6.90 10.71
CA GLY A 46 6.79 8.33 10.59
C GLY A 46 6.79 8.84 9.14
N LYS A 47 7.07 10.13 8.98
CA LYS A 47 6.98 10.85 7.70
C LYS A 47 8.35 11.07 7.03
N GLY A 48 9.37 10.30 7.44
CA GLY A 48 10.73 10.42 6.88
C GLY A 48 10.84 10.00 5.41
N GLN A 49 9.84 9.28 4.88
CA GLN A 49 9.68 9.00 3.45
C GLN A 49 8.33 9.51 2.99
N SER A 50 8.31 10.36 1.97
CA SER A 50 7.06 10.82 1.34
C SER A 50 6.48 9.73 0.43
N LEU A 51 5.20 9.89 0.06
CA LEU A 51 4.54 8.97 -0.86
C LEU A 51 5.19 8.98 -2.26
N GLU A 52 5.64 10.15 -2.72
CA GLU A 52 6.39 10.31 -3.96
C GLU A 52 7.71 9.54 -3.91
N ARG A 53 8.44 9.65 -2.79
CA ARG A 53 9.68 8.90 -2.56
C ARG A 53 9.46 7.39 -2.58
N LEU A 54 8.32 6.93 -2.06
CA LEU A 54 7.94 5.52 -2.12
C LEU A 54 7.66 5.11 -3.57
N ALA A 55 6.92 5.92 -4.34
CA ALA A 55 6.66 5.66 -5.76
C ALA A 55 7.98 5.54 -6.56
N GLU A 56 8.93 6.46 -6.35
CA GLU A 56 10.26 6.42 -6.97
C GLU A 56 11.02 5.12 -6.69
N ARG A 57 10.77 4.48 -5.54
CA ARG A 57 11.41 3.23 -5.09
C ARG A 57 10.62 1.98 -5.50
N GLY A 58 9.61 2.11 -6.34
CA GLY A 58 8.77 1.01 -6.81
C GLY A 58 7.48 0.80 -6.01
N GLY A 59 7.20 1.66 -5.04
CA GLY A 59 5.96 1.69 -4.28
C GLY A 59 5.82 0.56 -3.25
N PHE A 60 4.58 0.19 -2.94
CA PHE A 60 4.26 -0.82 -1.92
C PHE A 60 4.37 -2.24 -2.49
N GLY A 61 4.70 -3.19 -1.62
CA GLY A 61 4.38 -4.59 -1.87
C GLY A 61 2.86 -4.82 -1.83
N ARG A 62 2.37 -5.85 -2.54
CA ARG A 62 0.94 -6.18 -2.57
C ARG A 62 0.36 -6.48 -1.18
N LEU A 63 1.09 -7.26 -0.38
CA LEU A 63 0.65 -7.62 0.97
C LEU A 63 0.69 -6.43 1.91
N GLU A 64 1.67 -5.53 1.75
CA GLU A 64 1.76 -4.28 2.51
C GLU A 64 0.58 -3.37 2.20
N LEU A 65 0.28 -3.15 0.91
CA LEU A 65 -0.88 -2.37 0.47
C LEU A 65 -2.17 -2.88 1.13
N VAL A 66 -2.43 -4.19 1.03
CA VAL A 66 -3.62 -4.82 1.63
C VAL A 66 -3.62 -4.68 3.15
N ARG A 67 -2.46 -4.84 3.80
CA ARG A 67 -2.31 -4.68 5.25
C ARG A 67 -2.64 -3.26 5.69
N PHE A 68 -2.10 -2.25 5.01
CA PHE A 68 -2.27 -0.85 5.37
C PHE A 68 -3.70 -0.36 5.12
N ILE A 69 -4.30 -0.73 3.99
CA ILE A 69 -5.72 -0.43 3.72
C ILE A 69 -6.64 -1.11 4.74
N ARG A 70 -6.42 -2.41 5.05
CA ARG A 70 -7.28 -3.12 6.02
C ARG A 70 -7.17 -2.57 7.44
N LYS A 71 -6.00 -2.08 7.83
CA LYS A 71 -5.78 -1.53 9.17
C LYS A 71 -6.25 -0.08 9.29
N ASP A 72 -6.24 0.69 8.20
CA ASP A 72 -7.00 1.95 8.11
C ASP A 72 -8.49 1.72 8.40
N VAL A 73 -9.07 0.64 7.87
CA VAL A 73 -10.48 0.29 8.13
C VAL A 73 -10.73 -0.09 9.60
N LYS A 74 -9.80 -0.80 10.25
CA LYS A 74 -9.99 -1.23 11.64
C LYS A 74 -9.86 -0.07 12.64
N GLY A 75 -8.94 0.88 12.40
CA GLY A 75 -8.83 2.09 13.22
C GLY A 75 -10.11 2.93 13.19
N LYS A 76 -10.74 3.08 12.01
CA LYS A 76 -12.00 3.83 11.84
C LYS A 76 -13.24 3.16 12.43
N MET A 77 -13.18 1.88 12.79
CA MET A 77 -14.28 1.16 13.45
C MET A 77 -14.19 1.22 14.98
N GLU A 78 -12.99 1.40 15.54
CA GLU A 78 -12.78 1.49 16.99
C GLU A 78 -13.14 2.89 17.51
N ASP A 79 -12.97 3.95 16.71
CA ASP A 79 -13.34 5.34 17.05
C ASP A 79 -14.85 5.65 17.01
N LYS A 80 -15.72 4.67 16.73
CA LYS A 80 -17.18 4.85 16.67
C LYS A 80 -17.94 4.29 17.88
N ASN A 81 -17.22 3.82 18.90
CA ASN A 81 -17.79 3.22 20.11
C ASN A 81 -17.43 3.99 21.40
N GLU A 82 -17.07 5.27 21.30
CA GLU A 82 -16.93 6.17 22.46
C GLU A 82 -18.03 7.25 22.46
#